data_AF-A0A9D1QR81-F1
#
_entry.id   AF-A0A9D1QR81-F1
#
_cell.length_a   1.000
_cell.length_b   1.000
_cell.length_c   1.000
_cell.angle_alpha   90.00
_cell.angle_beta   90.00
_cell.angle_gamma   90.00
#
_symmetry.space_group_name_H-M   'P 1'
#
loop_
_entity.id
_entity.type
_entity.pdbx_description
1 polymer ?
#
loop_
_entity_poly.entity_id
_entity_poly.type
_entity_poly.pdbx_seq_one_letter_code
_entity_poly.pdbx_strand_id
1 'polypeptide(L)'
;MILGFRTITFFIGGFIPGRVGTTIAVVGVILSWIAPAFTGKYTRHRPIIFSHLLERLTALIIMMFGETIVGIADYFTEQNFSIYSLLIFISAVGLFFTYILEFDHLIDEDQTQQTGNLLIYLHYFILFGISFFTVSLKFISEPDANPIFAASRLFAGIALVYIGLGLANRYNRILVSGKLMATFAVTTIVGYLCNLHWHTFPSFVITSTVVIIVNAAILTYYKTVHE
;
A
#
# COMPACT_ATOMS: atom_id res chain seq x y z
N MET A 1 14.45 1.31 24.69
CA MET A 1 13.53 0.26 25.20
C MET A 1 13.07 -0.70 24.10
N ILE A 2 12.55 -0.20 22.97
CA ILE A 2 12.00 -1.02 21.87
C ILE A 2 13.05 -1.95 21.21
N LEU A 3 14.27 -1.47 20.99
CA LEU A 3 15.39 -2.27 20.48
C LEU A 3 15.84 -3.36 21.48
N GLY A 4 15.75 -3.08 22.79
CA GLY A 4 16.04 -4.06 23.83
C GLY A 4 15.00 -5.19 23.85
N PHE A 5 13.72 -4.85 23.75
CA PHE A 5 12.64 -5.83 23.61
C PHE A 5 12.83 -6.70 22.36
N ARG A 6 13.16 -6.11 21.21
CA ARG A 6 13.45 -6.86 19.97
C ARG A 6 14.57 -7.87 20.15
N THR A 7 15.65 -7.45 20.82
CA THR A 7 16.84 -8.28 21.06
C THR A 7 16.49 -9.45 21.98
N ILE A 8 15.71 -9.23 23.04
CA ILE A 8 15.27 -10.27 23.99
C ILE A 8 14.40 -11.31 23.28
N THR A 9 13.44 -10.88 22.44
CA THR A 9 12.55 -11.82 21.75
C THR A 9 13.28 -12.65 20.70
N PHE A 10 14.30 -12.09 20.03
CA PHE A 10 15.19 -12.88 19.16
C PHE A 10 16.02 -13.88 19.95
N PHE A 11 16.52 -13.49 21.13
CA PHE A 11 17.30 -14.37 21.99
C PHE A 11 16.47 -15.57 22.49
N ILE A 12 15.22 -15.31 22.89
CA ILE A 12 14.27 -16.35 23.33
C ILE A 12 13.84 -17.23 22.16
N GLY A 13 13.53 -16.63 20.99
CA GLY A 13 13.15 -17.37 19.79
C GLY A 13 14.28 -18.24 19.21
N GLY A 14 15.53 -17.83 19.40
CA GLY A 14 16.71 -18.60 18.99
C GLY A 14 17.02 -19.79 19.91
N PHE A 15 16.64 -19.72 21.19
CA PHE A 15 16.87 -20.80 22.16
C PHE A 15 15.84 -21.93 22.08
N ILE A 16 14.68 -21.69 21.44
CA ILE A 16 13.60 -22.67 21.28
C ILE A 16 13.63 -23.20 19.84
N PRO A 17 14.20 -24.39 19.57
CA PRO A 17 14.18 -24.96 18.23
C PRO A 17 12.78 -25.42 17.82
N GLY A 18 12.41 -25.14 16.57
CA GLY A 18 11.15 -25.56 15.95
C GLY A 18 10.23 -24.41 15.55
N ARG A 19 9.07 -24.75 14.98
CA ARG A 19 8.08 -23.78 14.46
C ARG A 19 7.67 -22.73 15.48
N VAL A 20 7.64 -23.09 16.76
CA VAL A 20 7.23 -22.22 17.86
C VAL A 20 8.25 -21.09 18.10
N GLY A 21 9.55 -21.39 18.06
CA GLY A 21 10.61 -20.37 18.21
C GLY A 21 10.61 -19.36 17.06
N THR A 22 10.41 -19.84 15.82
CA THR A 22 10.28 -18.97 14.64
C THR A 22 9.05 -18.04 14.76
N THR A 23 7.91 -18.56 15.20
CA THR A 23 6.70 -17.75 15.40
C THR A 23 6.89 -16.68 16.46
N ILE A 24 7.53 -17.01 17.59
CA ILE A 24 7.80 -16.05 18.68
C ILE A 24 8.74 -14.94 18.19
N ALA A 25 9.79 -15.27 17.45
CA ALA A 25 10.70 -14.28 16.89
C ALA A 25 9.99 -13.33 15.92
N VAL A 26 9.17 -13.84 15.01
CA VAL A 26 8.39 -13.04 14.05
C VAL A 26 7.41 -12.12 14.76
N VAL A 27 6.67 -12.64 15.75
CA VAL A 27 5.72 -11.84 16.55
C VAL A 27 6.44 -10.74 17.31
N GLY A 28 7.63 -11.01 17.86
CA GLY A 28 8.47 -10.03 18.52
C GLY A 28 8.92 -8.88 17.62
N VAL A 29 9.32 -9.19 16.38
CA VAL A 29 9.71 -8.18 15.39
C VAL A 29 8.54 -7.28 15.01
N ILE A 30 7.38 -7.88 14.75
CA ILE A 30 6.15 -7.14 14.41
C ILE A 30 5.74 -6.23 15.57
N LEU A 31 5.75 -6.75 16.81
CA LEU A 31 5.47 -5.96 18.01
C LEU A 31 6.47 -4.82 18.20
N SER A 32 7.76 -5.03 17.91
CA SER A 32 8.76 -3.96 17.95
C SER A 32 8.56 -2.89 16.89
N TRP A 33 8.02 -3.23 15.71
CA TRP A 33 7.65 -2.25 14.69
C TRP A 33 6.41 -1.42 15.10
N ILE A 34 5.49 -2.03 15.86
CA ILE A 34 4.26 -1.38 16.34
C ILE A 34 4.49 -0.62 17.66
N ALA A 35 5.49 -0.98 18.47
CA ALA A 35 5.76 -0.37 19.77
C ALA A 35 6.02 1.16 19.77
N PRO A 36 6.67 1.76 18.75
CA PRO A 36 6.75 3.22 18.63
C PRO A 36 5.38 3.90 18.56
N ALA A 37 4.32 3.20 18.09
CA ALA A 37 2.96 3.71 17.99
C ALA A 37 2.40 4.15 19.34
N PHE A 38 2.54 3.27 20.33
CA PHE A 38 1.94 3.44 21.64
C PHE A 38 2.69 4.48 22.49
N THR A 39 3.96 4.71 22.17
CA THR A 39 4.82 5.67 22.88
C THR A 39 4.64 7.11 22.40
N GLY A 40 3.91 7.33 21.31
CA GLY A 40 3.61 8.66 20.75
C GLY A 40 2.84 9.62 21.66
N LYS A 41 2.26 9.14 22.78
CA LYS A 41 1.64 10.00 23.82
C LYS A 41 2.65 10.94 24.50
N TYR A 42 3.95 10.67 24.44
CA TYR A 42 5.00 11.53 24.99
C TYR A 42 5.46 12.66 24.06
N THR A 43 5.09 12.62 22.77
CA THR A 43 5.47 13.66 21.78
C THR A 43 4.54 14.89 21.82
N ARG A 44 3.71 15.03 22.86
CA ARG A 44 2.79 16.16 23.06
C ARG A 44 3.49 17.50 23.32
N HIS A 45 4.79 17.50 23.60
CA HIS A 45 5.56 18.70 23.99
C HIS A 45 6.24 19.46 22.83
N ARG A 46 6.30 18.88 21.63
CA ARG A 46 6.83 19.52 20.43
C ARG A 46 5.90 19.17 19.27
N PRO A 47 5.07 20.10 18.78
CA PRO A 47 4.29 19.83 17.57
C PRO A 47 5.28 19.49 16.46
N ILE A 48 5.27 18.23 16.02
CA ILE A 48 5.87 17.87 14.75
C ILE A 48 5.08 18.67 13.72
N ILE A 49 5.77 19.46 12.89
CA ILE A 49 5.13 20.20 11.80
C ILE A 49 4.55 19.14 10.86
N PHE A 50 3.22 18.99 10.90
CA PHE A 50 2.48 17.97 10.16
C PHE A 50 2.83 18.01 8.67
N SER A 51 2.88 19.22 8.10
CA SER A 51 3.29 19.49 6.72
C SER A 51 4.68 18.92 6.39
N HIS A 52 5.70 19.15 7.25
CA HIS A 52 7.05 18.64 7.00
C HIS A 52 7.17 17.11 7.06
N LEU A 53 6.37 16.47 7.94
CA LEU A 53 6.34 15.01 8.01
C LEU A 53 5.60 14.41 6.80
N LEU A 54 4.52 15.06 6.36
CA LEU A 54 3.80 14.69 5.14
C LEU A 54 4.73 14.79 3.93
N GLU A 55 5.44 15.90 3.76
CA GLU A 55 6.38 16.10 2.65
C GLU A 55 7.42 14.96 2.56
N ARG A 56 8.02 14.57 3.69
CA ARG A 56 8.99 13.46 3.75
C ARG A 56 8.38 12.11 3.42
N LEU A 57 7.16 11.85 3.88
CA LEU A 57 6.45 10.59 3.59
C LEU A 57 6.05 10.53 2.11
N THR A 58 5.58 11.64 1.53
CA THR A 58 5.30 11.76 0.10
C THR A 58 6.55 11.53 -0.73
N ALA A 59 7.70 12.11 -0.35
CA ALA A 59 8.97 11.86 -1.02
C ALA A 59 9.38 10.38 -0.96
N LEU A 60 9.16 9.71 0.18
CA LEU A 60 9.41 8.27 0.32
C LEU A 60 8.50 7.44 -0.60
N ILE A 61 7.21 7.79 -0.71
CA ILE A 61 6.27 7.13 -1.61
C ILE A 61 6.69 7.30 -3.07
N ILE A 62 7.10 8.51 -3.49
CA ILE A 62 7.61 8.78 -4.83
C ILE A 62 8.82 7.88 -5.13
N MET A 63 9.74 7.72 -4.18
CA MET A 63 10.91 6.84 -4.35
C MET A 63 10.51 5.37 -4.51
N MET A 64 9.56 4.87 -3.72
CA MET A 64 9.05 3.49 -3.85
C MET A 64 8.30 3.26 -5.18
N PHE A 65 7.60 4.27 -5.69
CA PHE A 65 7.06 4.21 -7.05
C PHE A 65 8.17 4.19 -8.09
N GLY A 66 9.25 4.97 -7.92
CA GLY A 66 10.45 4.87 -8.75
C GLY A 66 11.03 3.46 -8.79
N GLU A 67 11.11 2.79 -7.64
CA GLU A 67 11.52 1.38 -7.57
C GLU A 67 10.53 0.45 -8.30
N THR A 68 9.23 0.74 -8.23
CA THR A 68 8.21 0.00 -8.98
C THR A 68 8.40 0.13 -10.48
N ILE A 69 8.70 1.34 -10.98
CA ILE A 69 8.98 1.59 -12.41
C ILE A 69 10.23 0.83 -12.87
N VAL A 70 11.31 0.85 -12.08
CA VAL A 70 12.50 0.04 -12.38
C VAL A 70 12.16 -1.45 -12.34
N GLY A 71 11.32 -1.88 -11.40
CA GLY A 71 10.90 -3.28 -11.26
C GLY A 71 10.03 -3.81 -12.39
N ILE A 72 9.38 -2.94 -13.17
CA ILE A 72 8.61 -3.32 -14.36
C ILE A 72 9.39 -3.10 -15.66
N ALA A 73 10.62 -2.58 -15.61
CA ALA A 73 11.43 -2.30 -16.79
C ALA A 73 11.65 -3.54 -17.68
N ASP A 74 11.74 -4.72 -17.06
CA ASP A 74 11.94 -5.99 -17.76
C ASP A 74 10.80 -6.31 -18.75
N TYR A 75 9.58 -5.81 -18.50
CA TYR A 75 8.42 -5.95 -19.37
C TYR A 75 8.48 -5.08 -20.65
N PHE A 76 9.39 -4.10 -20.69
CA PHE A 76 9.56 -3.17 -21.82
C PHE A 76 10.69 -3.57 -22.77
N THR A 77 11.26 -4.76 -22.61
CA THR A 77 12.28 -5.31 -23.52
C THR A 77 11.67 -5.69 -24.88
N GLU A 78 12.43 -5.58 -25.97
CA GLU A 78 11.97 -5.88 -27.35
C GLU A 78 11.26 -7.24 -27.52
N GLN A 79 11.66 -8.24 -26.74
CA GLN A 79 11.09 -9.60 -26.79
C GLN A 79 9.76 -9.75 -26.03
N ASN A 80 9.54 -8.93 -24.98
CA ASN A 80 8.39 -9.04 -24.08
C ASN A 80 7.39 -7.89 -24.25
N PHE A 81 7.70 -6.93 -25.13
CA PHE A 81 6.87 -5.76 -25.35
C PHE A 81 5.48 -6.17 -25.88
N SER A 82 4.46 -5.89 -25.08
CA SER A 82 3.07 -6.22 -25.38
C SER A 82 2.14 -5.13 -24.84
N ILE A 83 0.87 -5.17 -25.27
CA ILE A 83 -0.19 -4.33 -24.71
C ILE A 83 -0.32 -4.50 -23.18
N TYR A 84 0.03 -5.68 -22.65
CA TYR A 84 0.04 -5.96 -21.22
C TYR A 84 1.12 -5.18 -20.46
N SER A 85 2.30 -4.97 -21.05
CA SER A 85 3.35 -4.14 -20.44
C SER A 85 2.89 -2.70 -20.26
N LEU A 86 2.14 -2.17 -21.24
CA LEU A 86 1.51 -0.86 -21.15
C LEU A 86 0.45 -0.80 -20.03
N LEU A 87 -0.39 -1.84 -19.91
CA LEU A 87 -1.40 -1.93 -18.86
C LEU A 87 -0.79 -2.00 -17.44
N ILE A 88 0.33 -2.72 -17.27
CA ILE A 88 1.08 -2.76 -16.01
C ILE A 88 1.58 -1.35 -15.64
N PHE A 89 2.12 -0.62 -16.62
CA PHE A 89 2.56 0.76 -16.40
C PHE A 89 1.40 1.70 -16.06
N ILE A 90 0.27 1.60 -16.78
CA ILE A 90 -0.95 2.36 -16.47
C ILE A 90 -1.45 2.04 -15.06
N SER A 91 -1.39 0.78 -14.62
CA SER A 91 -1.74 0.39 -13.24
C SER A 91 -0.84 1.07 -12.21
N ALA A 92 0.48 1.07 -12.44
CA ALA A 92 1.44 1.71 -11.54
C ALA A 92 1.19 3.23 -11.45
N VAL A 93 1.04 3.89 -12.60
CA VAL A 93 0.74 5.33 -12.66
C VAL A 93 -0.62 5.64 -12.06
N GLY A 94 -1.64 4.81 -12.28
CA GLY A 94 -2.98 4.98 -11.71
C GLY A 94 -2.98 4.90 -10.17
N LEU A 95 -2.23 3.97 -9.59
CA LEU A 95 -2.05 3.89 -8.13
C LEU A 95 -1.35 5.14 -7.59
N PHE A 96 -0.31 5.62 -8.28
CA PHE A 96 0.38 6.86 -7.90
C PHE A 96 -0.53 8.09 -8.00
N PHE A 97 -1.32 8.18 -9.08
CA PHE A 97 -2.27 9.27 -9.28
C PHE A 97 -3.35 9.29 -8.21
N THR A 98 -3.91 8.13 -7.85
CA THR A 98 -4.89 8.01 -6.76
C THR A 98 -4.28 8.48 -5.42
N TYR A 99 -3.00 8.16 -5.18
CA TYR A 99 -2.28 8.62 -4.00
C TYR A 99 -2.11 10.14 -3.97
N ILE A 100 -1.61 10.77 -5.04
CA ILE A 100 -1.44 12.23 -5.09
C ILE A 100 -2.80 12.95 -4.95
N LEU A 101 -3.85 12.47 -5.61
CA LEU A 101 -5.19 13.05 -5.45
C LEU A 101 -5.67 13.09 -4.00
N GLU A 102 -5.42 12.03 -3.24
CA GLU A 102 -5.80 11.94 -1.83
C GLU A 102 -4.90 12.82 -0.94
N PHE A 103 -3.57 12.73 -1.09
CA PHE A 103 -2.64 13.33 -0.12
C PHE A 103 -2.25 14.79 -0.40
N ASP A 104 -2.22 15.19 -1.67
CA ASP A 104 -1.81 16.54 -2.08
C ASP A 104 -3.00 17.52 -2.14
N HIS A 105 -4.18 17.02 -2.50
CA HIS A 105 -5.35 17.88 -2.74
C HIS A 105 -6.50 17.73 -1.73
N LEU A 106 -6.63 16.57 -1.04
CA LEU A 106 -7.75 16.34 -0.11
C LEU A 106 -7.37 16.52 1.36
N ILE A 107 -6.09 16.38 1.73
CA ILE A 107 -5.64 16.53 3.11
C ILE A 107 -5.58 18.00 3.53
N ASP A 108 -6.12 18.26 4.71
CA ASP A 108 -5.97 19.56 5.35
C ASP A 108 -4.57 19.71 5.99
N GLU A 109 -3.69 20.47 5.35
CA GLU A 109 -2.35 20.74 5.89
C GLU A 109 -2.33 21.59 7.17
N ASP A 110 -3.43 22.30 7.48
CA ASP A 110 -3.49 23.28 8.58
C ASP A 110 -4.03 22.70 9.90
N GLN A 111 -4.13 21.37 10.03
CA GLN A 111 -4.55 20.74 11.28
C GLN A 111 -3.44 20.73 12.34
N THR A 112 -3.39 21.81 13.10
CA THR A 112 -2.43 22.11 14.18
C THR A 112 -2.59 21.26 15.46
N GLN A 113 -3.63 20.42 15.59
CA GLN A 113 -3.96 19.71 16.84
C GLN A 113 -3.92 18.17 16.78
N GLN A 114 -3.63 17.56 15.64
CA GLN A 114 -3.66 16.10 15.51
C GLN A 114 -2.26 15.49 15.67
N THR A 115 -2.16 14.41 16.46
CA THR A 115 -0.95 13.60 16.57
C THR A 115 -0.57 13.01 15.19
N GLY A 116 0.48 13.53 14.56
CA GLY A 116 1.03 13.05 13.28
C GLY A 116 1.45 11.56 13.26
N ASN A 117 1.32 10.86 14.37
CA ASN A 117 1.57 9.42 14.48
C ASN A 117 0.62 8.60 13.59
N LEU A 118 -0.68 8.94 13.52
CA LEU A 118 -1.63 8.19 12.67
C LEU A 118 -1.26 8.31 11.19
N LEU A 119 -0.74 9.48 10.76
CA LEU A 119 -0.31 9.73 9.38
C LEU A 119 0.86 8.81 8.98
N ILE A 120 1.80 8.56 9.90
CA ILE A 120 2.90 7.60 9.69
C ILE A 120 2.35 6.18 9.51
N TYR A 121 1.45 5.75 10.39
CA TYR A 121 0.86 4.39 10.33
C TYR A 121 0.08 4.15 9.04
N LEU A 122 -0.63 5.16 8.61
CA LEU A 122 -1.37 5.13 7.38
C LEU A 122 -0.43 4.97 6.16
N HIS A 123 0.67 5.73 6.12
CA HIS A 123 1.65 5.61 5.04
C HIS A 123 2.33 4.25 5.04
N TYR A 124 2.48 3.59 6.20
CA TYR A 124 2.99 2.22 6.24
C TYR A 124 2.09 1.24 5.48
N PHE A 125 0.76 1.37 5.56
CA PHE A 125 -0.15 0.55 4.75
C PHE A 125 0.07 0.77 3.25
N ILE A 126 0.24 2.03 2.83
CA ILE A 126 0.48 2.37 1.42
C ILE A 126 1.85 1.84 0.96
N LEU A 127 2.91 2.00 1.76
CA LEU A 127 4.25 1.50 1.45
C LEU A 127 4.28 -0.03 1.31
N PHE A 128 3.62 -0.75 2.22
CA PHE A 128 3.48 -2.20 2.10
C PHE A 128 2.64 -2.59 0.88
N GLY A 129 1.58 -1.84 0.59
CA GLY A 129 0.74 -2.04 -0.57
C GLY A 129 1.50 -1.92 -1.90
N ILE A 130 2.27 -0.85 -2.06
CA ILE A 130 3.16 -0.62 -3.22
C ILE A 130 4.20 -1.73 -3.30
N SER A 131 4.85 -2.09 -2.18
CA SER A 131 5.85 -3.16 -2.15
C SER A 131 5.28 -4.51 -2.61
N PHE A 132 4.07 -4.87 -2.15
CA PHE A 132 3.40 -6.09 -2.61
C PHE A 132 2.98 -6.02 -4.07
N PHE A 133 2.55 -4.87 -4.56
CA PHE A 133 2.30 -4.65 -5.98
C PHE A 133 3.57 -4.91 -6.81
N THR A 134 4.70 -4.26 -6.48
CA THR A 134 5.99 -4.44 -7.19
C THR A 134 6.46 -5.89 -7.17
N VAL A 135 6.45 -6.51 -6.00
CA VAL A 135 6.88 -7.90 -5.84
C VAL A 135 5.96 -8.83 -6.63
N SER A 136 4.65 -8.62 -6.57
CA SER A 136 3.70 -9.47 -7.31
C SER A 136 3.94 -9.42 -8.82
N LEU A 137 4.24 -8.24 -9.38
CA LEU A 137 4.56 -8.12 -10.81
C LEU A 137 5.80 -8.94 -11.15
N LYS A 138 6.89 -8.82 -10.39
CA LYS A 138 8.08 -9.67 -10.59
C LYS A 138 7.74 -11.17 -10.57
N PHE A 139 6.92 -11.60 -9.61
CA PHE A 139 6.48 -13.00 -9.54
C PHE A 139 5.56 -13.42 -10.69
N ILE A 140 4.74 -12.52 -11.23
CA ILE A 140 3.88 -12.79 -12.38
C ILE A 140 4.72 -13.00 -13.67
N SER A 141 5.93 -12.41 -13.75
CA SER A 141 6.85 -12.63 -14.87
C SER A 141 7.59 -13.97 -14.82
N GLU A 142 7.64 -14.62 -13.66
CA GLU A 142 8.46 -15.81 -13.48
C GLU A 142 7.67 -17.07 -13.90
N PRO A 143 8.17 -17.87 -14.86
CA PRO A 143 7.44 -19.03 -15.39
C PRO A 143 7.18 -20.14 -14.36
N ASP A 144 8.01 -20.26 -13.33
CA ASP A 144 7.89 -21.28 -12.27
C ASP A 144 7.04 -20.83 -11.06
N ALA A 145 6.56 -19.58 -11.05
CA ALA A 145 5.81 -19.05 -9.92
C ALA A 145 4.34 -19.49 -9.93
N ASN A 146 3.81 -19.80 -8.75
CA ASN A 146 2.39 -20.14 -8.62
C ASN A 146 1.50 -18.91 -8.94
N PRO A 147 0.63 -18.99 -9.97
CA PRO A 147 -0.15 -17.85 -10.44
C PRO A 147 -1.16 -17.34 -9.40
N ILE A 148 -1.71 -18.25 -8.57
CA ILE A 148 -2.66 -17.88 -7.49
C ILE A 148 -1.93 -17.08 -6.41
N PHE A 149 -0.70 -17.47 -6.10
CA PHE A 149 0.11 -16.79 -5.11
C PHE A 149 0.46 -15.37 -5.57
N ALA A 150 0.87 -15.22 -6.82
CA ALA A 150 1.19 -13.93 -7.40
C ALA A 150 -0.06 -13.01 -7.45
N ALA A 151 -1.21 -13.54 -7.89
CA ALA A 151 -2.50 -12.85 -7.87
C ALA A 151 -2.91 -12.41 -6.45
N SER A 152 -2.78 -13.29 -5.45
CA SER A 152 -3.14 -12.97 -4.07
C SER A 152 -2.33 -11.80 -3.51
N ARG A 153 -1.03 -11.74 -3.82
CA ARG A 153 -0.15 -10.64 -3.40
C ARG A 153 -0.46 -9.35 -4.13
N LEU A 154 -0.78 -9.41 -5.43
CA LEU A 154 -1.17 -8.25 -6.22
C LEU A 154 -2.42 -7.58 -5.63
N PHE A 155 -3.48 -8.36 -5.44
CA PHE A 155 -4.73 -7.85 -4.88
C PHE A 155 -4.62 -7.48 -3.40
N ALA A 156 -3.79 -8.18 -2.62
CA ALA A 156 -3.46 -7.74 -1.26
C ALA A 156 -2.74 -6.39 -1.25
N GLY A 157 -1.82 -6.16 -2.19
CA GLY A 157 -1.14 -4.88 -2.35
C GLY A 157 -2.11 -3.74 -2.67
N ILE A 158 -2.96 -3.93 -3.67
CA ILE A 158 -4.00 -2.97 -4.06
C ILE A 158 -4.96 -2.68 -2.89
N ALA A 159 -5.40 -3.73 -2.18
CA ALA A 159 -6.27 -3.58 -1.02
C ALA A 159 -5.60 -2.78 0.12
N LEU A 160 -4.32 -3.02 0.40
CA LEU A 160 -3.57 -2.29 1.42
C LEU A 160 -3.43 -0.81 1.07
N VAL A 161 -3.20 -0.48 -0.20
CA VAL A 161 -3.20 0.91 -0.67
C VAL A 161 -4.56 1.55 -0.39
N TYR A 162 -5.68 0.93 -0.79
CA TYR A 162 -7.01 1.50 -0.56
C TYR A 162 -7.42 1.55 0.92
N ILE A 163 -6.99 0.60 1.76
CA ILE A 163 -7.16 0.69 3.21
C ILE A 163 -6.37 1.90 3.75
N GLY A 164 -5.16 2.11 3.26
CA GLY A 164 -4.35 3.29 3.55
C GLY A 164 -5.09 4.59 3.21
N LEU A 165 -5.63 4.72 2.00
CA LEU A 165 -6.45 5.88 1.61
C LEU A 165 -7.72 6.00 2.48
N GLY A 166 -8.39 4.90 2.81
CA GLY A 166 -9.58 4.90 3.66
C GLY A 166 -9.34 5.39 5.07
N LEU A 167 -8.19 5.06 5.64
CA LEU A 167 -7.76 5.61 6.92
C LEU A 167 -7.39 7.10 6.78
N ALA A 168 -7.01 7.56 5.57
CA ALA A 168 -6.62 8.94 5.27
C ALA A 168 -7.81 9.87 5.30
N ASN A 169 -8.98 9.35 4.94
CA ASN A 169 -10.26 10.04 4.99
C ASN A 169 -10.54 10.72 6.35
N ARG A 170 -9.95 10.23 7.45
CA ARG A 170 -10.06 10.89 8.77
C ARG A 170 -9.38 12.27 8.82
N TYR A 171 -8.46 12.54 7.90
CA TYR A 171 -7.69 13.78 7.74
C TYR A 171 -8.12 14.63 6.54
N ASN A 172 -9.04 14.15 5.71
CA ASN A 172 -9.48 14.90 4.54
C ASN A 172 -10.38 16.08 4.94
N ARG A 173 -10.22 17.23 4.27
CA ARG A 173 -11.17 18.36 4.37
C ARG A 173 -12.57 17.95 3.93
N ILE A 174 -12.65 17.10 2.90
CA ILE A 174 -13.88 16.54 2.34
C ILE A 174 -13.94 15.07 2.73
N LEU A 175 -14.84 14.74 3.66
CA LEU A 175 -15.04 13.35 4.08
C LEU A 175 -15.61 12.53 2.93
N VAL A 176 -14.81 11.59 2.43
CA VAL A 176 -15.22 10.58 1.48
C VAL A 176 -16.30 9.71 2.14
N SER A 177 -17.45 9.57 1.48
CA SER A 177 -18.54 8.75 2.01
C SER A 177 -18.09 7.31 2.25
N GLY A 178 -18.52 6.70 3.37
CA GLY A 178 -18.29 5.27 3.63
C GLY A 178 -18.81 4.35 2.52
N LYS A 179 -19.79 4.81 1.73
CA LYS A 179 -20.27 4.12 0.53
C LYS A 179 -19.21 4.05 -0.56
N LEU A 180 -18.42 5.10 -0.75
CA LEU A 180 -17.35 5.15 -1.75
C LEU A 180 -16.17 4.26 -1.36
N MET A 181 -15.83 4.24 -0.07
CA MET A 181 -14.87 3.27 0.47
C MET A 181 -15.35 1.82 0.33
N ALA A 182 -16.64 1.57 0.54
CA ALA A 182 -17.24 0.26 0.29
C ALA A 182 -17.19 -0.11 -1.20
N THR A 183 -17.38 0.85 -2.12
CA THR A 183 -17.23 0.57 -3.56
C THR A 183 -15.80 0.17 -3.92
N PHE A 184 -14.76 0.79 -3.34
CA PHE A 184 -13.37 0.37 -3.55
C PHE A 184 -13.08 -1.04 -3.04
N ALA A 185 -13.64 -1.40 -1.89
CA ALA A 185 -13.51 -2.75 -1.36
C ALA A 185 -14.23 -3.77 -2.27
N VAL A 186 -15.44 -3.46 -2.72
CA VAL A 186 -16.22 -4.33 -3.60
C VAL A 186 -15.54 -4.52 -4.95
N THR A 187 -15.06 -3.45 -5.61
CA THR A 187 -14.37 -3.55 -6.90
C THR A 187 -13.09 -4.39 -6.78
N THR A 188 -12.34 -4.23 -5.68
CA THR A 188 -11.12 -5.01 -5.43
C THR A 188 -11.43 -6.50 -5.17
N ILE A 189 -12.49 -6.81 -4.42
CA ILE A 189 -12.93 -8.20 -4.18
C ILE A 189 -13.42 -8.86 -5.47
N VAL A 190 -14.23 -8.15 -6.27
CA VAL A 190 -14.73 -8.66 -7.56
C VAL A 190 -13.56 -8.93 -8.51
N GLY A 191 -12.59 -8.02 -8.59
CA GLY A 191 -11.37 -8.23 -9.38
C GLY A 191 -10.60 -9.48 -8.96
N TYR A 192 -10.43 -9.71 -7.65
CA TYR A 192 -9.76 -10.90 -7.13
C TYR A 192 -10.51 -12.19 -7.48
N LEU A 193 -11.85 -12.19 -7.35
CA LEU A 193 -12.69 -13.35 -7.68
C LEU A 193 -12.64 -13.69 -9.18
N CYS A 194 -12.66 -12.68 -10.07
CA CYS A 194 -12.46 -12.88 -11.50
C CYS A 194 -11.09 -13.52 -11.79
N ASN A 195 -10.07 -13.13 -11.01
CA ASN A 195 -8.72 -13.64 -11.19
C ASN A 195 -8.55 -15.12 -10.82
N LEU A 196 -9.34 -15.60 -9.85
CA LEU A 196 -9.38 -17.01 -9.47
C LEU A 196 -10.00 -17.91 -10.55
N HIS A 197 -10.74 -17.35 -11.51
CA HIS A 197 -11.42 -18.13 -12.53
C HIS A 197 -10.55 -18.42 -13.76
N TRP A 198 -9.74 -17.44 -14.20
CA TRP A 198 -9.04 -17.52 -15.48
C TRP A 198 -7.55 -17.84 -15.43
N HIS A 199 -6.90 -17.86 -14.25
CA HIS A 199 -5.52 -18.30 -13.99
C HIS A 199 -4.45 -17.93 -15.06
N THR A 200 -4.67 -16.87 -15.85
CA THR A 200 -3.87 -16.54 -17.03
C THR A 200 -3.25 -15.17 -16.85
N PHE A 201 -2.00 -15.01 -17.27
CA PHE A 201 -1.24 -13.76 -17.17
C PHE A 201 -2.01 -12.52 -17.71
N PRO A 202 -2.65 -12.57 -18.91
CA PRO A 202 -3.48 -11.48 -19.40
C PRO A 202 -4.63 -11.08 -18.47
N SER A 203 -5.32 -12.07 -17.90
CA SER A 203 -6.47 -11.81 -17.02
C SER A 203 -6.04 -11.05 -15.76
N PHE A 204 -4.84 -11.31 -15.26
CA PHE A 204 -4.30 -10.71 -14.04
C PHE A 204 -4.06 -9.21 -14.25
N VAL A 205 -3.40 -8.88 -15.36
CA VAL A 205 -3.07 -7.50 -15.72
C VAL A 205 -4.31 -6.69 -16.09
N ILE A 206 -5.24 -7.28 -16.86
CA ILE A 206 -6.48 -6.58 -17.26
C ILE A 206 -7.34 -6.28 -16.04
N THR A 207 -7.58 -7.27 -15.18
CA THR A 207 -8.45 -7.10 -14.00
C THR A 207 -7.88 -6.08 -13.02
N SER A 208 -6.56 -6.12 -12.73
CA SER A 208 -5.93 -5.13 -11.85
C SER A 208 -6.02 -3.72 -12.43
N THR A 209 -5.77 -3.56 -13.74
CA THR A 209 -5.81 -2.26 -14.40
C THR A 209 -7.21 -1.67 -14.39
N VAL A 210 -8.24 -2.48 -14.69
CA VAL A 210 -9.64 -2.03 -14.66
C VAL A 210 -10.05 -1.59 -13.25
N VAL A 211 -9.71 -2.36 -12.21
CA VAL A 211 -10.01 -1.99 -10.82
C VAL A 211 -9.37 -0.64 -10.45
N ILE A 212 -8.09 -0.45 -10.80
CA ILE A 212 -7.36 0.77 -10.49
C ILE A 212 -7.97 1.98 -11.21
N ILE A 213 -8.25 1.86 -12.51
CA ILE A 213 -8.83 2.95 -13.32
C ILE A 213 -10.23 3.31 -12.83
N VAL A 214 -11.09 2.32 -12.58
CA VAL A 214 -12.46 2.56 -12.09
C VAL A 214 -12.41 3.28 -10.74
N ASN A 215 -11.58 2.84 -9.81
CA ASN A 215 -11.46 3.46 -8.50
C ASN A 215 -10.89 4.89 -8.61
N ALA A 216 -9.88 5.10 -9.45
CA ALA A 216 -9.32 6.44 -9.69
C ALA A 216 -10.34 7.40 -10.33
N ALA A 217 -11.15 6.91 -11.29
CA ALA A 217 -12.21 7.69 -11.93
C ALA A 217 -13.33 8.05 -10.95
N ILE A 218 -13.76 7.11 -10.11
CA ILE A 218 -14.76 7.35 -9.06
C ILE A 218 -14.25 8.42 -8.06
N LEU A 219 -12.98 8.32 -7.64
CA LEU A 219 -12.38 9.31 -6.74
C LEU A 219 -12.32 10.71 -7.37
N THR A 220 -11.90 10.78 -8.64
CA THR A 220 -11.82 12.04 -9.39
C THR A 220 -13.20 12.67 -9.56
N TYR A 221 -14.21 11.87 -9.91
CA TYR A 221 -15.60 12.33 -10.04
C TYR A 221 -16.13 12.87 -8.71
N TYR A 222 -15.91 12.13 -7.61
CA TYR A 222 -16.34 12.56 -6.28
C TYR A 222 -15.73 13.90 -5.88
N LYS A 223 -14.44 14.13 -6.20
CA LYS A 223 -13.77 15.41 -5.98
C LYS A 223 -14.47 16.53 -6.76
N THR A 224 -14.65 16.37 -8.07
CA THR A 224 -15.25 17.41 -8.93
C THR A 224 -16.68 17.80 -8.55
N VAL A 225 -17.42 16.93 -7.87
CA VAL A 225 -18.79 17.20 -7.42
C VAL A 225 -18.85 17.93 -6.07
N HIS A 226 -17.80 17.83 -5.26
CA HIS A 226 -17.73 18.37 -3.90
C HIS A 226 -16.74 19.53 -3.72
N GLU A 227 -16.11 19.98 -4.80
CA GLU A 227 -15.28 21.20 -4.93
C GLU A 227 -16.13 22.37 -5.45
#